data_AF-A0A1J3EVQ2-F1
#
_entry.id   AF-A0A1J3EVQ2-F1
#
_cell.length_a   1.000
_cell.length_b   1.000
_cell.length_c   1.000
_cell.angle_alpha   90.00
_cell.angle_beta   90.00
_cell.angle_gamma   90.00
#
_symmetry.space_group_name_H-M   'P 1'
#
loop_
_entity.id
_entity.type
_entity.pdbx_description
1 polymer ?
#
loop_
_entity_poly.entity_id
_entity_poly.type
_entity_poly.pdbx_seq_one_letter_code
_entity_poly.pdbx_strand_id
1 'polypeptide(L)'
;MGNSLRCCLACVLPCGALDLIRIVHLNGYVEEITRSITAGEILQANPNHVLSKPCSQGVVRKILILSPESELKRGSIYFLIPDSSLPEKKRRRKDVHRRKKT
;
A
#
# COMPACT_ATOMS: atom_id res chain seq x y z
N MET A 1 8.15 -8.30 26.30
CA MET A 1 9.21 -8.26 25.27
C MET A 1 8.55 -8.25 23.91
N GLY A 2 8.77 -7.35 22.96
CA GLY A 2 9.76 -6.31 22.71
C GLY A 2 9.63 -6.03 21.21
N ASN A 3 9.80 -4.78 20.78
CA ASN A 3 9.88 -4.32 19.37
C ASN A 3 8.60 -3.68 18.76
N SER A 4 8.07 -2.61 19.36
CA SER A 4 7.10 -1.71 18.67
C SER A 4 7.68 -0.40 18.16
N LEU A 5 9.00 -0.17 18.26
CA LEU A 5 9.60 1.15 18.04
C LEU A 5 10.80 1.17 17.09
N ARG A 6 11.01 0.11 16.29
CA ARG A 6 12.01 0.15 15.20
C ARG A 6 11.48 0.60 13.84
N CYS A 7 10.17 0.80 13.70
CA CYS A 7 9.58 1.36 12.49
C CYS A 7 9.89 2.88 12.32
N CYS A 8 10.38 3.56 13.36
CA CYS A 8 10.41 5.02 13.43
C CYS A 8 11.68 5.71 12.92
N LEU A 9 12.68 5.02 12.38
CA LEU A 9 13.85 5.73 11.82
C LEU A 9 13.98 5.55 10.31
N ALA A 10 13.81 4.32 9.81
CA ALA A 10 13.78 4.06 8.37
C ALA A 10 12.51 4.62 7.67
N CYS A 11 11.39 4.80 8.40
CA CYS A 11 10.16 5.39 7.88
C CYS A 11 10.02 6.90 8.15
N VAL A 12 10.92 7.51 8.95
CA VAL A 12 10.80 8.92 9.40
C VAL A 12 11.89 9.82 8.82
N LEU A 13 13.05 9.28 8.44
CA LEU A 13 14.10 10.06 7.81
C LEU A 13 14.26 9.66 6.33
N PRO A 14 13.64 10.41 5.41
CA PRO A 14 13.82 10.21 3.99
C PRO A 14 15.05 11.02 3.54
N CYS A 15 16.22 10.81 4.13
CA CYS A 15 17.43 11.59 3.81
C CYS A 15 18.08 11.20 2.47
N GLY A 16 17.28 10.74 1.51
CA GLY A 16 17.68 10.29 0.17
C GLY A 16 16.61 9.48 -0.58
N ALA A 17 15.38 9.41 -0.04
CA ALA A 17 14.33 8.48 -0.49
C ALA A 17 13.01 9.17 -0.91
N LEU A 18 12.97 10.50 -0.89
CA LEU A 18 11.78 11.26 -1.27
C LEU A 18 11.41 11.11 -2.75
N ASP A 19 12.36 10.67 -3.58
CA ASP A 19 12.15 10.47 -5.02
C ASP A 19 11.68 9.06 -5.38
N LEU A 20 11.59 8.16 -4.39
CA LEU A 20 11.21 6.77 -4.59
C LEU A 20 9.78 6.52 -4.12
N ILE A 21 9.08 5.68 -4.85
CA ILE A 21 7.85 5.03 -4.42
C ILE A 21 8.26 3.67 -3.85
N ARG A 22 7.81 3.35 -2.63
CA ARG A 22 8.15 2.10 -1.96
C ARG A 22 6.96 1.18 -1.84
N ILE A 23 7.06 -0.03 -2.37
CA ILE A 23 6.05 -1.07 -2.21
C ILE A 23 6.61 -2.12 -1.25
N VAL A 24 6.00 -2.26 -0.08
CA VAL A 24 6.38 -3.23 0.94
C VAL A 24 5.47 -4.44 0.85
N HIS A 25 6.07 -5.61 0.68
CA HIS A 25 5.39 -6.90 0.64
C HIS A 25 5.36 -7.52 2.05
N LEU A 26 4.40 -8.40 2.31
CA LEU A 26 4.30 -9.08 3.62
C LEU A 26 5.48 -10.00 3.96
N ASN A 27 6.25 -10.43 2.95
CA ASN A 27 7.48 -11.21 3.14
C ASN A 27 8.69 -10.36 3.53
N GLY A 28 8.52 -9.04 3.70
CA GLY A 28 9.60 -8.10 4.02
C GLY A 28 10.38 -7.57 2.82
N TYR A 29 10.03 -7.99 1.60
CA TYR A 29 10.61 -7.43 0.37
C TYR A 29 10.10 -5.99 0.14
N VAL A 30 11.00 -5.13 -0.31
CA VAL A 30 10.71 -3.73 -0.66
C VAL A 30 11.08 -3.49 -2.11
N GLU A 31 10.08 -3.16 -2.93
CA GLU A 31 10.28 -2.68 -4.29
C GLU A 31 10.42 -1.17 -4.28
N GLU A 32 11.49 -0.65 -4.90
CA GLU A 32 11.74 0.79 -5.04
C GLU A 32 11.55 1.22 -6.50
N ILE A 33 10.63 2.17 -6.72
CA ILE A 33 10.22 2.61 -8.05
C ILE A 33 10.51 4.10 -8.19
N THR A 34 11.25 4.49 -9.22
CA THR A 34 11.59 5.89 -9.54
C THR A 34 10.59 6.53 -10.50
N ARG A 35 9.97 5.75 -11.38
CA ARG A 35 9.01 6.23 -12.38
C ARG A 35 7.63 6.49 -11.78
N SER A 36 6.84 7.35 -12.43
CA SER A 36 5.41 7.45 -12.16
C SER A 36 4.74 6.11 -12.47
N ILE A 37 3.85 5.68 -11.58
CA ILE A 37 3.17 4.40 -11.68
C ILE A 37 1.83 4.48 -10.95
N THR A 38 0.85 3.74 -11.46
CA THR A 38 -0.47 3.59 -10.86
C THR A 38 -0.53 2.37 -9.95
N ALA A 39 -1.46 2.38 -8.99
CA ALA A 39 -1.75 1.19 -8.19
C ALA A 39 -2.18 0.01 -9.09
N GLY A 40 -2.88 0.29 -10.19
CA GLY A 40 -3.34 -0.70 -11.15
C GLY A 40 -2.20 -1.48 -11.81
N GLU A 41 -1.11 -0.80 -12.20
CA GLU A 41 0.08 -1.47 -12.75
C GLU A 41 0.69 -2.46 -11.74
N ILE A 42 0.82 -2.07 -10.47
CA ILE A 42 1.31 -2.97 -9.40
C ILE A 42 0.36 -4.17 -9.23
N LEU A 43 -0.95 -3.91 -9.23
CA LEU A 43 -1.96 -4.94 -9.04
C LEU A 43 -2.11 -5.88 -10.23
N GLN A 44 -1.77 -5.44 -11.45
CA GLN A 44 -1.72 -6.30 -12.63
C GLN A 44 -0.57 -7.31 -12.54
N ALA A 45 0.60 -6.88 -12.05
CA ALA A 45 1.73 -7.78 -11.78
C ALA A 45 1.48 -8.71 -10.58
N ASN A 46 0.59 -8.32 -9.66
CA ASN A 46 0.31 -9.02 -8.42
C ASN A 46 -1.20 -9.34 -8.28
N PRO A 47 -1.72 -10.35 -9.00
CA PRO A 47 -3.12 -10.73 -8.90
C PRO A 47 -3.51 -11.13 -7.47
N ASN A 48 -4.76 -10.90 -7.09
CA ASN A 48 -5.32 -11.18 -5.75
C ASN A 48 -4.68 -10.39 -4.60
N HIS A 49 -4.07 -9.25 -4.89
CA HIS A 49 -3.54 -8.34 -3.87
C HIS A 49 -4.36 -7.04 -3.78
N VAL A 50 -4.17 -6.31 -2.69
CA VAL A 50 -4.49 -4.88 -2.57
C VAL A 50 -3.22 -4.08 -2.34
N LEU A 51 -3.27 -2.84 -2.79
CA LEU A 51 -2.33 -1.82 -2.37
C LEU A 51 -2.99 -0.91 -1.34
N SER A 52 -2.27 -0.62 -0.26
CA SER A 52 -2.75 0.25 0.81
C SER A 52 -1.70 1.24 1.24
N LYS A 53 -2.13 2.38 1.80
CA LYS A 53 -1.22 3.38 2.39
C LYS A 53 -1.63 3.71 3.81
N PRO A 54 -0.67 4.02 4.71
CA PRO A 54 -0.99 4.58 6.00
C PRO A 54 -1.61 5.97 5.82
N CYS A 55 -2.72 6.24 6.51
CA CYS A 55 -3.35 7.55 6.55
C CYS A 55 -3.42 8.03 8.00
N SER A 56 -2.79 9.17 8.29
CA SER A 56 -2.84 9.83 9.59
C SER A 56 -4.09 10.71 9.69
N GLN A 57 -5.21 10.13 10.12
CA GLN A 57 -6.35 10.93 10.60
C GLN A 57 -6.37 10.88 12.13
N GLY A 58 -5.69 11.85 12.76
CA GLY A 58 -5.63 11.99 14.22
C GLY A 58 -4.89 10.84 14.91
N VAL A 59 -5.39 10.44 16.08
CA VAL A 59 -4.76 9.44 16.99
C VAL A 59 -4.92 7.99 16.47
N VAL A 60 -5.74 7.75 15.44
CA VAL A 60 -6.01 6.41 14.91
C VAL A 60 -5.26 6.19 13.60
N ARG A 61 -4.34 5.22 13.59
CA ARG A 61 -3.68 4.77 12.34
C ARG A 61 -4.67 3.97 11.51
N LYS A 62 -5.21 4.59 10.46
CA LYS A 62 -6.14 3.94 9.52
C LYS A 62 -5.40 3.58 8.23
N ILE A 63 -5.61 2.35 7.77
CA ILE A 63 -5.07 1.89 6.48
C ILE A 63 -6.10 2.19 5.39
N LEU A 64 -5.68 2.95 4.38
CA LEU A 64 -6.49 3.29 3.20
C LEU A 64 -6.13 2.35 2.05
N ILE A 65 -7.10 1.57 1.58
CA ILE A 65 -6.97 0.75 0.36
C ILE A 65 -7.11 1.68 -0.84
N LEU A 66 -6.19 1.58 -1.79
CA LEU A 66 -6.16 2.41 -2.99
C LEU A 66 -7.02 1.82 -4.11
N SER A 67 -7.59 2.69 -4.93
CA SER A 67 -8.19 2.28 -6.19
C SER A 67 -7.10 1.99 -7.23
N PRO A 68 -7.31 1.09 -8.20
CA PRO A 68 -6.35 0.83 -9.27
C PRO A 68 -5.94 2.08 -10.06
N GLU A 69 -6.85 3.04 -10.19
CA GLU A 69 -6.64 4.29 -10.92
C GLU A 69 -5.81 5.31 -10.13
N SER A 70 -5.50 5.03 -8.86
CA SER A 70 -4.71 5.94 -8.01
C SER A 70 -3.24 5.94 -8.44
N GLU A 71 -2.71 7.12 -8.75
CA GLU A 71 -1.27 7.33 -8.92
C GLU A 71 -0.52 7.23 -7.60
N LEU A 72 0.64 6.57 -7.62
CA LEU A 72 1.51 6.45 -6.47
C LEU A 72 2.45 7.67 -6.37
N LYS A 73 2.55 8.22 -5.17
CA LYS A 73 3.32 9.42 -4.87
C LYS A 73 4.72 9.04 -4.41
N ARG A 74 5.72 9.71 -4.97
CA ARG A 74 7.10 9.64 -4.49
C ARG A 74 7.19 10.05 -3.03
N GLY A 75 8.14 9.46 -2.31
CA GLY A 75 8.32 9.64 -0.87
C GLY A 75 7.23 8.98 -0.02
N SER A 76 6.26 8.30 -0.65
CA SER A 76 5.22 7.54 0.06
C SER A 76 5.53 6.05 0.09
N ILE A 77 5.08 5.42 1.17
CA ILE A 77 5.20 3.99 1.39
C ILE A 77 3.82 3.35 1.21
N TYR A 78 3.78 2.28 0.43
CA TYR A 78 2.60 1.50 0.14
C TYR A 78 2.82 0.05 0.57
N PHE A 79 1.77 -0.60 1.03
CA PHE A 79 1.79 -2.00 1.44
C PHE A 79 0.99 -2.83 0.44
N LEU A 80 1.65 -3.81 -0.16
CA LEU A 80 1.02 -4.82 -1.00
C LEU A 80 0.64 -6.02 -0.13
N ILE A 81 -0.66 -6.27 -0.02
CA ILE A 81 -1.24 -7.23 0.91
C ILE A 81 -2.13 -8.21 0.14
N PRO A 82 -2.02 -9.53 0.36
CA PRO A 82 -2.96 -10.49 -0.22
C PRO A 82 -4.41 -10.22 0.20
N ASP A 83 -5.34 -10.41 -0.71
CA ASP A 83 -6.77 -10.24 -0.44
C ASP A 83 -7.30 -11.20 0.63
N SER A 84 -6.64 -12.33 0.84
CA SER A 84 -6.91 -13.30 1.91
C SER A 84 -6.62 -12.75 3.31
N SER A 85 -5.69 -11.81 3.44
CA SER A 85 -5.31 -11.22 4.72
C SER A 85 -6.23 -10.07 5.15
N LEU A 86 -7.18 -9.67 4.31
CA LEU A 86 -8.13 -8.61 4.63
C LEU A 86 -9.36 -9.17 5.36
N PRO A 87 -9.86 -8.47 6.41
CA PRO A 87 -11.11 -8.86 7.06
C PRO A 87 -12.29 -8.78 6.08
N GLU A 88 -13.20 -9.75 6.14
CA GLU A 88 -14.30 -9.96 5.17
C GLU A 88 -15.13 -8.70 4.87
N LYS A 89 -15.34 -7.82 5.86
CA LYS A 89 -16.06 -6.55 5.68
C LYS A 89 -15.43 -5.62 4.63
N LYS A 90 -14.11 -5.70 4.40
CA LYS A 90 -13.43 -4.91 3.36
C LYS A 90 -13.37 -5.62 2.01
N ARG A 91 -13.53 -6.94 1.96
CA ARG A 91 -13.52 -7.75 0.73
C ARG A 91 -14.72 -7.43 -0.17
N ARG A 92 -15.92 -7.29 0.43
CA ARG A 92 -17.17 -7.03 -0.32
C ARG A 92 -17.24 -5.70 -1.08
N ARG A 93 -16.39 -4.72 -0.76
CA ARG A 93 -16.34 -3.45 -1.53
C ARG A 93 -15.73 -3.61 -2.91
N LYS A 94 -14.91 -4.65 -3.12
CA LYS A 94 -14.29 -4.96 -4.42
C LYS A 94 -15.30 -5.54 -5.42
N ASP A 95 -16.19 -6.42 -4.97
CA ASP A 95 -17.20 -7.05 -5.84
C ASP A 95 -18.11 -6.01 -6.52
N VAL A 96 -18.40 -4.91 -5.83
CA VAL A 96 -19.22 -3.81 -6.35
C VAL A 96 -18.49 -3.03 -7.46
N HIS A 97 -17.17 -2.83 -7.37
CA HIS A 97 -16.40 -2.18 -8.43
C HIS A 97 -16.13 -3.10 -9.62
N ARG A 98 -15.97 -4.42 -9.38
CA ARG A 98 -15.80 -5.41 -10.45
C ARG A 98 -17.07 -5.60 -11.30
N ARG A 99 -18.26 -5.43 -10.71
CA ARG A 99 -19.55 -5.57 -11.43
C ARG A 99 -19.89 -4.42 -12.38
N LYS A 100 -19.19 -3.27 -12.34
CA LYS A 100 -19.46 -2.12 -13.22
C LYS A 100 -18.71 -2.13 -14.56
N LYS A 101 -17.99 -3.21 -14.88
CA LYS A 101 -17.27 -3.41 -16.15
C LYS A 101 -17.93 -4.51 -17.03
N THR A 102 -19.26 -4.53 -17.08
CA THR A 102 -20.04 -5.32 -18.06
C THR A 102 -21.09 -4.44 -18.68
#